data_AF-D8U834-F1
#
_entry.id   AF-D8U834-F1
#
_cell.length_a   1.000
_cell.length_b   1.000
_cell.length_c   1.000
_cell.angle_alpha   90.00
_cell.angle_beta   90.00
_cell.angle_gamma   90.00
#
_symmetry.space_group_name_H-M   'P 1'
#
loop_
_entity.id
_entity.type
_entity.pdbx_description
1 polymer ?
#
loop_
_entity_poly.entity_id
_entity_poly.type
_entity_poly.pdbx_seq_one_letter_code
_entity_poly.pdbx_strand_id
1 'polypeptide(L)'
;IPGNHDWIDGLETFTREIQHQGWLGGWLLPQEKSYFALRLPAGWWLFGFDLALVQDIDMQQYRYFANVVEQRMGPEDQVILMTHEPLWLLEWFWRRPHLGANLRQLVRGHLRGRARVHLAGDLHFYMRHSWRWSRHPHDPQHLVVNGGGGAFLHPTHVSPGPQGEYVCAACYPSPRTSLQLGRKNLHVFRLRNTRFDVIGGVFYFLLVVSVLPRCSHLAEVLEADSPAKAVSLMWSAYTDTLAAIAGRSYLSAGALVVLLLLSLGLARGAHCATHVTFAIVLLLLLELGVETCIKYERLGKDGPNSLYRWYREYEEQHFPDPMGLRQLLQRCTLGLYPGALQLAMGVYDVPELIAVARTTMCEAGGSLESISRLQALSYYAGMLAYYWLLATPAVGFVFGLYLYISVCWFHVHYDEAFSSLREVSCKSFCRLHIGPSGDLQLYTLALDEVPTRWQEDPRWRGRGGGGNPGVVAHEAHYPSRWVPTRAEAGRDAASPIRLPQHPPTPMTPPISRPPPSRPQNGLLQPSSSGTGAAPQQQPISPASSYGNGTAPRRRTRRWPQLVPTCSPQHKV
;
A
#
# COMPACT_ATOMS: atom_id res chain seq x y z
N ILE A 1 24.76 -2.25 5.93
CA ILE A 1 23.94 -2.66 7.09
C ILE A 1 22.71 -3.40 6.57
N PRO A 2 22.20 -4.40 7.30
CA PRO A 2 20.98 -5.09 6.91
C PRO A 2 19.74 -4.24 7.18
N GLY A 3 18.67 -4.49 6.43
CA GLY A 3 17.32 -4.00 6.68
C GLY A 3 16.34 -5.09 7.07
N ASN A 4 15.06 -4.73 7.20
CA ASN A 4 13.98 -5.65 7.51
C ASN A 4 13.91 -6.83 6.53
N HIS A 5 14.14 -6.59 5.24
CA HIS A 5 14.18 -7.62 4.20
C HIS A 5 15.32 -8.63 4.36
N ASP A 6 16.48 -8.18 4.86
CA ASP A 6 17.62 -9.07 5.14
C ASP A 6 17.39 -9.94 6.38
N TRP A 7 16.48 -9.53 7.26
CA TRP A 7 16.14 -10.26 8.48
C TRP A 7 14.99 -11.28 8.32
N ILE A 8 14.35 -11.34 7.14
CA ILE A 8 13.25 -12.28 6.87
C ILE A 8 13.71 -13.74 7.02
N ASP A 9 14.96 -14.04 6.63
CA ASP A 9 15.57 -15.36 6.76
C ASP A 9 16.43 -15.51 8.04
N GLY A 10 16.31 -14.57 8.98
CA GLY A 10 17.16 -14.56 10.18
C GLY A 10 18.60 -14.08 9.93
N LEU A 11 18.83 -13.26 8.89
CA LEU A 11 20.13 -12.68 8.52
C LEU A 11 21.11 -13.67 7.86
N GLU A 12 20.64 -14.84 7.45
CA GLU A 12 21.48 -15.89 6.89
C GLU A 12 22.11 -15.44 5.57
N THR A 13 21.30 -14.94 4.63
CA THR A 13 21.78 -14.49 3.32
C THR A 13 22.74 -13.31 3.44
N PHE A 14 22.43 -12.31 4.29
CA PHE A 14 23.31 -11.17 4.50
C PHE A 14 24.67 -11.62 5.08
N THR A 15 24.67 -12.52 6.05
CA THR A 15 25.91 -13.03 6.65
C THR A 15 26.76 -13.76 5.61
N ARG A 16 26.14 -14.64 4.81
CA ARG A 16 26.84 -15.39 3.76
C ARG A 16 27.40 -14.47 2.68
N GLU A 17 26.58 -13.59 2.11
CA GLU A 17 26.94 -12.80 0.91
C GLU A 17 27.73 -11.52 1.23
N ILE A 18 27.48 -10.87 2.38
CA ILE A 18 28.12 -9.60 2.73
C ILE A 18 29.26 -9.78 3.73
N GLN A 19 29.10 -10.64 4.74
CA GLN A 19 30.11 -10.79 5.79
C GLN A 19 31.18 -11.84 5.45
N HIS A 20 30.78 -12.97 4.86
CA HIS A 20 31.70 -14.09 4.62
C HIS A 20 32.33 -14.11 3.21
N GLN A 21 31.63 -13.66 2.17
CA GLN A 21 32.22 -13.64 0.82
C GLN A 21 33.38 -12.64 0.67
N GLY A 22 33.35 -11.52 1.41
CA GLY A 22 34.42 -10.52 1.42
C GLY A 22 34.59 -9.72 0.12
N TRP A 23 33.81 -10.01 -0.93
CA TRP A 23 33.89 -9.33 -2.23
C TRP A 23 32.54 -9.33 -2.95
N LEU A 24 32.16 -8.19 -3.54
CA LEU A 24 30.95 -8.06 -4.36
C LEU A 24 31.15 -6.99 -5.45
N GLY A 25 30.95 -7.37 -6.72
CA GLY A 25 30.89 -6.41 -7.83
C GLY A 25 32.16 -5.56 -8.02
N GLY A 26 33.33 -6.13 -7.72
CA GLY A 26 34.63 -5.42 -7.79
C GLY A 26 35.02 -4.67 -6.51
N TRP A 27 34.19 -4.72 -5.46
CA TRP A 27 34.45 -4.06 -4.18
C TRP A 27 34.74 -5.10 -3.10
N LEU A 28 35.72 -4.81 -2.25
CA LEU A 28 35.94 -5.59 -1.01
C LEU A 28 34.86 -5.24 0.01
N LEU A 29 34.38 -6.25 0.72
CA LEU A 29 33.39 -6.13 1.78
C LEU A 29 34.02 -6.59 3.10
N PRO A 30 34.82 -5.75 3.79
CA PRO A 30 35.53 -6.14 5.01
C PRO A 30 34.62 -6.18 6.26
N GLN A 31 33.29 -6.15 6.09
CA GLN A 31 32.34 -6.01 7.18
C GLN A 31 32.11 -7.36 7.87
N GLU A 32 32.57 -7.52 9.11
CA GLU A 32 32.47 -8.80 9.87
C GLU A 32 31.22 -8.93 10.75
N LYS A 33 30.47 -7.84 10.92
CA LYS A 33 29.28 -7.75 11.79
C LYS A 33 28.16 -7.03 11.05
N SER A 34 26.93 -7.13 11.52
CA SER A 34 25.79 -6.44 10.89
C SER A 34 25.81 -4.91 11.07
N TYR A 35 26.55 -4.45 12.08
CA TYR A 35 26.80 -3.04 12.42
C TYR A 35 28.30 -2.74 12.37
N PHE A 36 28.67 -1.47 12.22
CA PHE A 36 30.07 -1.05 12.17
C PHE A 36 30.27 0.43 12.55
N ALA A 37 31.50 0.77 12.94
CA ALA A 37 31.98 2.15 13.05
C ALA A 37 33.18 2.35 12.11
N LEU A 38 33.09 3.35 11.23
CA LEU A 38 34.15 3.69 10.28
C LEU A 38 34.66 5.09 10.54
N ARG A 39 35.98 5.24 10.75
CA ARG A 39 36.64 6.54 10.82
C ARG A 39 36.83 7.09 9.42
N LEU A 40 36.38 8.32 9.20
CA LEU A 40 36.52 9.06 7.96
C LEU A 40 37.53 10.21 8.14
N PRO A 41 37.97 10.86 7.05
CA PRO A 41 38.83 12.04 7.12
C PRO A 41 38.20 13.20 7.92
N ALA A 42 39.04 14.14 8.35
CA ALA A 42 38.64 15.38 9.01
C ALA A 42 37.75 15.20 10.27
N GLY A 43 38.03 14.17 11.07
CA GLY A 43 37.33 13.93 12.34
C GLY A 43 35.90 13.41 12.20
N TRP A 44 35.49 12.97 11.00
CA TRP A 44 34.19 12.36 10.81
C TRP A 44 34.21 10.86 11.10
N TRP A 45 33.07 10.35 11.55
CA TRP A 45 32.79 8.94 11.73
C TRP A 45 31.45 8.56 11.11
N LEU A 46 31.35 7.35 10.58
CA LEU A 46 30.11 6.76 10.11
C LEU A 46 29.76 5.56 11.00
N PHE A 47 28.62 5.64 11.69
CA PHE A 47 28.09 4.55 12.51
C PHE A 47 26.92 3.90 11.79
N GLY A 48 27.09 2.65 11.38
CA GLY A 48 26.04 1.83 10.78
C GLY A 48 25.44 0.91 11.83
N PHE A 49 24.14 1.05 12.09
CA PHE A 49 23.41 0.27 13.10
C PHE A 49 22.56 -0.82 12.46
N ASP A 50 22.40 -1.93 13.18
CA ASP A 50 21.46 -2.98 12.84
C ASP A 50 20.27 -2.92 13.81
N LEU A 51 19.09 -2.59 13.28
CA LEU A 51 17.86 -2.46 14.07
C LEU A 51 17.04 -3.77 14.13
N ALA A 52 17.48 -4.81 13.42
CA ALA A 52 16.74 -6.05 13.22
C ALA A 52 15.26 -5.80 12.88
N LEU A 53 14.36 -6.57 13.49
CA LEU A 53 12.91 -6.39 13.40
C LEU A 53 12.31 -5.71 14.65
N VAL A 54 13.17 -5.21 15.55
CA VAL A 54 12.76 -4.61 16.85
C VAL A 54 12.85 -3.10 16.86
N GLN A 55 13.39 -2.49 15.79
CA GLN A 55 13.45 -1.04 15.59
C GLN A 55 14.27 -0.30 16.67
N ASP A 56 15.25 -0.98 17.25
CA ASP A 56 16.21 -0.43 18.20
C ASP A 56 17.51 -1.24 18.17
N ILE A 57 18.57 -0.69 18.75
CA ILE A 57 19.84 -1.41 18.95
C ILE A 57 19.77 -2.21 20.24
N ASP A 58 20.41 -3.38 20.25
CA ASP A 58 20.60 -4.15 21.47
C ASP A 58 21.71 -3.54 22.37
N MET A 59 21.87 -4.11 23.57
CA MET A 59 22.86 -3.63 24.54
C MET A 59 24.31 -3.94 24.12
N GLN A 60 24.55 -4.93 23.26
CA GLN A 60 25.90 -5.23 22.76
C GLN A 60 26.34 -4.15 21.77
N GLN A 61 25.47 -3.79 20.82
CA GLN A 61 25.66 -2.66 19.92
C GLN A 61 25.83 -1.36 20.70
N TYR A 62 24.95 -1.08 21.68
CA TYR A 62 25.06 0.09 22.53
C TYR A 62 26.45 0.21 23.18
N ARG A 63 26.93 -0.86 23.82
CA ARG A 63 28.25 -0.89 24.47
C ARG A 63 29.38 -0.76 23.46
N TYR A 64 29.28 -1.41 22.31
CA TYR A 64 30.27 -1.30 21.23
C TYR A 64 30.44 0.16 20.80
N PHE A 65 29.35 0.85 20.46
CA PHE A 65 29.43 2.24 20.03
C PHE A 65 29.83 3.18 21.17
N ALA A 66 29.33 2.99 22.39
CA ALA A 66 29.76 3.76 23.55
C ALA A 66 31.28 3.66 23.76
N ASN A 67 31.85 2.46 23.68
CA ASN A 67 33.29 2.25 23.78
C ASN A 67 34.06 2.93 22.65
N VAL A 68 33.59 2.89 21.40
CA VAL A 68 34.21 3.62 20.29
C VAL A 68 34.22 5.13 20.59
N VAL A 69 33.10 5.65 21.07
CA VAL A 69 32.92 7.06 21.38
C VAL A 69 33.81 7.54 22.53
N GLU A 70 34.04 6.70 23.53
CA GLU A 70 34.82 7.04 24.73
C GLU A 70 36.32 6.79 24.54
N GLN A 71 36.70 5.77 23.77
CA GLN A 71 38.09 5.31 23.70
C GLN A 71 38.80 5.69 22.40
N ARG A 72 38.06 5.98 21.32
CA ARG A 72 38.65 6.17 19.98
C ARG A 72 38.34 7.50 19.32
N MET A 73 37.21 8.12 19.66
CA MET A 73 36.84 9.42 19.09
C MET A 73 37.50 10.58 19.81
N GLY A 74 37.96 11.56 19.04
CA GLY A 74 38.37 12.86 19.58
C GLY A 74 37.18 13.67 20.13
N PRO A 75 37.45 14.70 20.96
CA PRO A 75 36.40 15.55 21.54
C PRO A 75 35.61 16.33 20.48
N GLU A 76 36.26 16.70 19.36
CA GLU A 76 35.66 17.47 18.26
C GLU A 76 35.17 16.60 17.10
N ASP A 77 35.35 15.28 17.18
CA ASP A 77 34.93 14.35 16.12
C ASP A 77 33.39 14.38 15.96
N GLN A 78 32.92 14.20 14.72
CA GLN A 78 31.50 14.27 14.37
C GLN A 78 31.03 12.93 13.80
N VAL A 79 29.73 12.64 13.94
CA VAL A 79 29.15 11.35 13.55
C VAL A 79 28.00 11.52 12.57
N ILE A 80 28.04 10.70 11.53
CA ILE A 80 26.92 10.38 10.66
C ILE A 80 26.34 9.05 11.16
N LEU A 81 25.07 9.07 11.55
CA LEU A 81 24.33 7.88 11.94
C LEU A 81 23.68 7.28 10.70
N MET A 82 23.71 5.96 10.56
CA MET A 82 23.05 5.24 9.48
C MET A 82 22.23 4.09 10.05
N THR A 83 20.91 4.18 9.89
CA THR A 83 19.97 3.10 10.18
C THR A 83 19.30 2.65 8.88
N HIS A 84 18.76 1.45 8.84
CA HIS A 84 17.93 1.05 7.70
C HIS A 84 16.59 1.80 7.72
N GLU A 85 15.95 1.93 8.89
CA GLU A 85 14.63 2.56 9.02
C GLU A 85 14.69 4.03 9.50
N PRO A 86 13.79 4.90 9.01
CA PRO A 86 13.68 6.29 9.46
C PRO A 86 12.74 6.37 10.66
N LEU A 87 13.26 6.00 11.85
CA LEU A 87 12.46 5.89 13.07
C LEU A 87 11.57 7.11 13.35
N TRP A 88 12.07 8.33 13.12
CA TRP A 88 11.33 9.57 13.33
C TRP A 88 10.08 9.73 12.44
N LEU A 89 10.08 9.13 11.24
CA LEU A 89 8.90 9.08 10.37
C LEU A 89 8.00 7.92 10.76
N LEU A 90 8.57 6.75 11.07
CA LEU A 90 7.79 5.58 11.46
C LEU A 90 7.01 5.80 12.76
N GLU A 91 7.58 6.50 13.75
CA GLU A 91 6.87 6.91 14.97
C GLU A 91 5.63 7.75 14.63
N TRP A 92 5.75 8.65 13.65
CA TRP A 92 4.66 9.50 13.19
C TRP A 92 3.60 8.70 12.42
N PHE A 93 4.02 7.90 11.43
CA PHE A 93 3.14 7.09 10.59
C PHE A 93 2.32 6.10 11.41
N TRP A 94 3.00 5.35 12.27
CA TRP A 94 2.39 4.26 13.04
C TRP A 94 1.86 4.69 14.40
N ARG A 95 2.01 5.98 14.76
CA ARG A 95 1.65 6.53 16.08
C ARG A 95 2.25 5.71 17.22
N ARG A 96 3.48 5.24 17.04
CA ARG A 96 4.24 4.48 18.03
C ARG A 96 5.32 5.39 18.60
N PRO A 97 5.08 6.07 19.73
CA PRO A 97 6.12 6.89 20.32
C PRO A 97 7.25 6.00 20.86
N HIS A 98 8.45 6.54 20.92
CA HIS A 98 9.59 5.94 21.62
C HIS A 98 10.31 4.75 20.93
N LEU A 99 10.30 4.65 19.59
CA LEU A 99 11.13 3.70 18.81
C LEU A 99 12.63 4.05 18.83
N GLY A 100 13.52 3.11 19.10
CA GLY A 100 14.96 3.40 19.16
C GLY A 100 15.39 4.06 20.48
N ALA A 101 14.88 3.58 21.62
CA ALA A 101 15.19 4.14 22.93
C ALA A 101 16.68 4.03 23.27
N ASN A 102 17.29 2.87 23.03
CA ASN A 102 18.72 2.67 23.26
C ASN A 102 19.56 3.52 22.31
N LEU A 103 19.18 3.57 21.02
CA LEU A 103 19.86 4.42 20.04
C LEU A 103 19.81 5.90 20.46
N ARG A 104 18.64 6.41 20.89
CA ARG A 104 18.54 7.79 21.39
C ARG A 104 19.35 8.03 22.63
N GLN A 105 19.43 7.06 23.54
CA GLN A 105 20.27 7.18 24.73
C GLN A 105 21.75 7.22 24.35
N LEU A 106 22.19 6.45 23.36
CA LEU A 106 23.56 6.51 22.84
C LEU A 106 23.87 7.90 22.25
N VAL A 107 22.95 8.43 21.43
CA VAL A 107 23.08 9.73 20.77
C VAL A 107 23.10 10.88 21.77
N ARG A 108 22.14 10.92 22.69
CA ARG A 108 22.01 12.00 23.69
C ARG A 108 23.01 11.85 24.83
N GLY A 109 23.39 10.63 25.17
CA GLY A 109 24.22 10.28 26.31
C GLY A 109 25.72 10.24 26.05
N HIS A 110 26.19 9.53 25.02
CA HIS A 110 27.63 9.39 24.72
C HIS A 110 28.09 10.33 23.60
N LEU A 111 27.32 10.47 22.52
CA LEU A 111 27.68 11.38 21.43
C LEU A 111 27.49 12.85 21.81
N ARG A 112 26.48 13.16 22.64
CA ARG A 112 26.27 14.50 23.25
C ARG A 112 26.33 15.66 22.25
N GLY A 113 25.61 15.54 21.13
CA GLY A 113 25.55 16.58 20.09
C GLY A 113 26.63 16.48 19.00
N ARG A 114 27.48 15.45 19.04
CA ARG A 114 28.40 15.11 17.94
C ARG A 114 27.73 14.39 16.77
N ALA A 115 26.51 13.87 16.94
CA ALA A 115 25.73 13.36 15.83
C ALA A 115 25.16 14.53 15.01
N ARG A 116 25.55 14.66 13.75
CA ARG A 116 25.13 15.79 12.88
C ARG A 116 24.07 15.40 11.87
N VAL A 117 24.18 14.19 11.32
CA VAL A 117 23.29 13.68 10.28
C VAL A 117 22.83 12.29 10.66
N HIS A 118 21.53 12.01 10.51
CA HIS A 118 20.97 10.66 10.60
C HIS A 118 20.40 10.27 9.24
N LEU A 119 21.05 9.31 8.58
CA LEU A 119 20.64 8.72 7.32
C LEU A 119 19.79 7.47 7.56
N ALA A 120 18.74 7.32 6.77
CA ALA A 120 17.89 6.16 6.73
C ALA A 120 17.45 5.80 5.30
N GLY A 121 17.03 4.55 5.13
CA GLY A 121 16.39 4.02 3.92
C GLY A 121 14.94 3.64 4.21
N ASP A 122 14.57 2.39 3.85
CA ASP A 122 13.26 1.74 4.05
C ASP A 122 12.11 2.40 3.30
N LEU A 123 11.83 3.67 3.57
CA LEU A 123 10.85 4.44 2.81
C LEU A 123 11.44 4.84 1.45
N HIS A 124 10.80 4.34 0.40
CA HIS A 124 11.22 4.45 -1.00
C HIS A 124 10.97 5.83 -1.61
N PHE A 125 11.53 6.86 -1.01
CA PHE A 125 11.60 8.22 -1.51
C PHE A 125 12.85 8.91 -0.95
N TYR A 126 13.08 10.14 -1.38
CA TYR A 126 14.00 11.05 -0.70
C TYR A 126 13.23 12.08 0.14
N MET A 127 13.67 12.28 1.37
CA MET A 127 13.15 13.34 2.23
C MET A 127 14.23 13.83 3.19
N ARG A 128 14.45 15.13 3.23
CA ARG A 128 15.39 15.77 4.16
C ARG A 128 14.64 16.68 5.11
N HIS A 129 14.79 16.40 6.38
CA HIS A 129 14.42 17.27 7.48
C HIS A 129 15.63 18.04 7.98
N SER A 130 15.43 19.31 8.26
CA SER A 130 16.41 20.14 8.94
C SER A 130 15.81 20.66 10.21
N TRP A 131 16.67 20.69 11.22
CA TRP A 131 16.33 21.13 12.55
C TRP A 131 15.88 22.59 12.54
N ARG A 132 14.72 22.88 13.16
CA ARG A 132 14.24 24.26 13.41
C ARG A 132 14.45 24.66 14.87
N TRP A 133 14.05 23.79 15.78
CA TRP A 133 14.30 23.86 17.22
C TRP A 133 14.10 22.45 17.80
N SER A 134 14.73 22.08 18.91
CA SER A 134 14.60 20.71 19.46
C SER A 134 14.42 20.79 20.95
N ARG A 135 13.56 19.91 21.46
CA ARG A 135 13.45 19.67 22.90
C ARG A 135 14.73 19.02 23.46
N HIS A 136 15.48 18.35 22.60
CA HIS A 136 16.71 17.64 22.91
C HIS A 136 17.87 18.17 22.05
N PRO A 137 18.70 19.10 22.57
CA PRO A 137 19.72 19.81 21.79
C PRO A 137 20.86 18.91 21.27
N HIS A 138 20.91 17.65 21.70
CA HIS A 138 21.89 16.65 21.25
C HIS A 138 21.41 15.80 20.08
N ASP A 139 20.16 15.99 19.63
CA ASP A 139 19.65 15.26 18.47
C ASP A 139 20.30 15.77 17.16
N PRO A 140 20.38 14.92 16.12
CA PRO A 140 21.03 15.27 14.86
C PRO A 140 20.34 16.44 14.15
N GLN A 141 21.13 17.37 13.59
CA GLN A 141 20.58 18.56 12.93
C GLN A 141 19.87 18.25 11.61
N HIS A 142 20.29 17.20 10.92
CA HIS A 142 19.71 16.78 9.66
C HIS A 142 19.27 15.32 9.74
N LEU A 143 18.02 15.06 9.35
CA LEU A 143 17.48 13.71 9.20
C LEU A 143 17.20 13.51 7.71
N VAL A 144 17.73 12.44 7.14
CA VAL A 144 17.65 12.19 5.71
C VAL A 144 17.17 10.78 5.48
N VAL A 145 16.09 10.67 4.71
CA VAL A 145 15.64 9.43 4.13
C VAL A 145 16.07 9.41 2.68
N ASN A 146 16.72 8.34 2.26
CA ASN A 146 16.98 8.05 0.85
C ASN A 146 16.84 6.54 0.58
N GLY A 147 15.61 6.03 0.64
CA GLY A 147 15.28 4.65 0.29
C GLY A 147 14.95 4.47 -1.20
N GLY A 148 15.16 5.48 -2.04
CA GLY A 148 14.83 5.49 -3.47
C GLY A 148 15.78 4.66 -4.35
N GLY A 149 16.51 3.68 -3.81
CA GLY A 149 17.51 2.89 -4.54
C GLY A 149 16.96 1.68 -5.32
N GLY A 150 15.74 1.24 -5.01
CA GLY A 150 15.09 0.06 -5.61
C GLY A 150 13.62 -0.01 -5.23
N ALA A 151 12.89 -1.06 -5.64
CA ALA A 151 11.48 -1.31 -5.30
C ALA A 151 10.44 -0.27 -5.79
N PHE A 152 9.21 -0.34 -5.28
CA PHE A 152 8.11 0.57 -5.61
C PHE A 152 8.24 1.89 -4.83
N LEU A 153 7.77 3.01 -5.36
CA LEU A 153 7.81 4.32 -4.73
C LEU A 153 6.90 4.38 -3.50
N HIS A 154 7.32 5.03 -2.42
CA HIS A 154 6.43 5.40 -1.31
C HIS A 154 5.89 6.84 -1.48
N PRO A 155 4.70 7.17 -0.96
CA PRO A 155 4.14 8.51 -1.15
C PRO A 155 4.78 9.57 -0.25
N THR A 156 5.24 10.67 -0.84
CA THR A 156 5.78 11.83 -0.11
C THR A 156 4.72 12.83 0.34
N HIS A 157 3.47 12.71 -0.15
CA HIS A 157 2.35 13.57 0.26
C HIS A 157 1.71 13.18 1.59
N VAL A 158 1.99 11.96 2.07
CA VAL A 158 1.47 11.41 3.33
C VAL A 158 2.33 11.95 4.47
N SER A 159 2.18 13.25 4.74
CA SER A 159 2.82 14.06 5.79
C SER A 159 4.36 14.14 5.82
N PRO A 160 4.92 15.33 6.03
CA PRO A 160 6.37 15.52 6.06
C PRO A 160 7.02 15.18 7.42
N GLY A 161 6.47 14.30 8.26
CA GLY A 161 7.10 13.88 9.53
C GLY A 161 6.81 14.75 10.77
N PRO A 162 7.68 14.73 11.80
CA PRO A 162 7.41 15.32 13.12
C PRO A 162 7.31 16.85 13.06
N GLN A 163 6.08 17.36 13.09
CA GLN A 163 5.79 18.79 12.96
C GLN A 163 6.29 19.57 14.18
N GLY A 164 7.00 20.67 13.92
CA GLY A 164 7.44 21.61 14.95
C GLY A 164 8.96 21.62 15.10
N GLU A 165 9.55 20.51 15.55
CA GLU A 165 10.98 20.43 15.85
C GLU A 165 11.85 20.38 14.58
N TYR A 166 11.40 19.62 13.59
CA TYR A 166 12.02 19.52 12.29
C TYR A 166 11.10 20.10 11.21
N VAL A 167 11.72 20.66 10.17
CA VAL A 167 11.03 21.10 8.96
C VAL A 167 11.54 20.28 7.79
N CYS A 168 10.62 19.74 6.99
CA CYS A 168 10.99 19.11 5.71
C CYS A 168 11.52 20.19 4.76
N ALA A 169 12.83 20.17 4.55
CA ALA A 169 13.55 21.14 3.74
C ALA A 169 13.58 20.75 2.26
N ALA A 170 13.50 19.45 1.95
CA ALA A 170 13.42 18.93 0.59
C ALA A 170 12.77 17.54 0.58
N CYS A 171 12.03 17.21 -0.47
CA CYS A 171 11.49 15.87 -0.69
C CYS A 171 11.38 15.59 -2.19
N TYR A 172 11.58 14.32 -2.55
CA TYR A 172 11.51 13.85 -3.92
C TYR A 172 10.90 12.43 -3.98
N PRO A 173 9.89 12.19 -4.83
CA PRO A 173 9.21 13.18 -5.67
C PRO A 173 8.47 14.22 -4.85
N SER A 174 8.14 15.36 -5.45
CA SER A 174 7.41 16.42 -4.72
C SER A 174 6.03 15.91 -4.24
N PRO A 175 5.47 16.44 -3.14
CA PRO A 175 4.17 15.99 -2.63
C PRO A 175 3.06 16.10 -3.67
N ARG A 176 3.10 17.13 -4.53
CA ARG A 176 2.16 17.29 -5.65
C ARG A 176 2.28 16.15 -6.66
N THR A 177 3.50 15.79 -7.06
CA THR A 177 3.77 14.68 -7.98
C THR A 177 3.33 13.36 -7.36
N SER A 178 3.67 13.13 -6.09
CA SER A 178 3.25 11.94 -5.36
C SER A 178 1.72 11.81 -5.26
N LEU A 179 1.01 12.91 -5.01
CA LEU A 179 -0.46 12.92 -4.99
C LEU A 179 -1.04 12.58 -6.38
N GLN A 180 -0.45 13.10 -7.45
CA GLN A 180 -0.84 12.76 -8.83
C GLN A 180 -0.62 11.28 -9.14
N LEU A 181 0.51 10.71 -8.72
CA LEU A 181 0.78 9.27 -8.82
C LEU A 181 -0.26 8.45 -8.05
N GLY A 182 -0.71 8.92 -6.88
CA GLY A 182 -1.77 8.28 -6.11
C GLY A 182 -3.08 8.11 -6.88
N ARG A 183 -3.42 9.02 -7.81
CA ARG A 183 -4.62 8.93 -8.67
C ARG A 183 -4.61 7.72 -9.61
N LYS A 184 -3.44 7.12 -9.86
CA LYS A 184 -3.32 5.87 -10.62
C LYS A 184 -4.08 4.72 -9.96
N ASN A 185 -4.34 4.77 -8.64
CA ASN A 185 -5.17 3.77 -7.96
C ASN A 185 -6.58 3.65 -8.56
N LEU A 186 -7.13 4.70 -9.16
CA LEU A 186 -8.49 4.67 -9.74
C LEU A 186 -8.62 3.81 -11.01
N HIS A 187 -7.53 3.61 -11.75
CA HIS A 187 -7.58 2.95 -13.07
C HIS A 187 -6.46 1.94 -13.29
N VAL A 188 -5.25 2.21 -12.78
CA VAL A 188 -4.09 1.32 -12.92
C VAL A 188 -4.13 0.18 -11.92
N PHE A 189 -4.72 0.37 -10.73
CA PHE A 189 -4.80 -0.67 -9.70
C PHE A 189 -5.36 -1.97 -10.31
N ARG A 190 -6.52 -1.89 -10.95
CA ARG A 190 -7.16 -3.02 -11.61
C ARG A 190 -6.26 -3.67 -12.67
N LEU A 191 -5.70 -2.84 -13.57
CA LEU A 191 -4.86 -3.31 -14.67
C LEU A 191 -3.60 -4.05 -14.21
N ARG A 192 -3.01 -3.63 -13.09
CA ARG A 192 -1.84 -4.31 -12.51
C ARG A 192 -2.23 -5.51 -11.64
N ASN A 193 -3.40 -5.51 -11.02
CA ASN A 193 -3.82 -6.48 -10.02
C ASN A 193 -4.98 -7.38 -10.51
N THR A 194 -4.91 -7.90 -11.73
CA THR A 194 -5.98 -8.75 -12.31
C THR A 194 -6.33 -10.00 -11.50
N ARG A 195 -5.36 -10.57 -10.75
CA ARG A 195 -5.62 -11.69 -9.82
C ARG A 195 -6.55 -11.28 -8.67
N PHE A 196 -6.48 -10.03 -8.24
CA PHE A 196 -7.38 -9.47 -7.24
C PHE A 196 -8.82 -9.40 -7.77
N ASP A 197 -9.02 -9.01 -9.03
CA ASP A 197 -10.36 -9.02 -9.67
C ASP A 197 -10.97 -10.42 -9.66
N VAL A 198 -10.18 -11.46 -9.96
CA VAL A 198 -10.64 -12.86 -9.96
C VAL A 198 -11.10 -13.28 -8.56
N ILE A 199 -10.24 -13.11 -7.55
CA ILE A 199 -10.56 -13.48 -6.17
C ILE A 199 -11.77 -12.68 -5.67
N GLY A 200 -11.78 -11.38 -5.96
CA GLY A 200 -12.86 -10.47 -5.63
C GLY A 200 -14.19 -10.84 -6.27
N GLY A 201 -14.17 -11.24 -7.55
CA GLY A 201 -15.34 -11.72 -8.29
C GLY A 201 -15.94 -12.98 -7.66
N VAL A 202 -15.11 -13.93 -7.23
CA VAL A 202 -15.58 -15.11 -6.46
C VAL A 202 -16.30 -14.67 -5.20
N PHE A 203 -15.69 -13.78 -4.40
CA PHE A 203 -16.33 -13.28 -3.18
C PHE A 203 -17.65 -12.55 -3.45
N TYR A 204 -17.70 -11.71 -4.48
CA TYR A 204 -18.93 -11.03 -4.90
C TYR A 204 -20.03 -12.00 -5.29
N PHE A 205 -19.68 -13.11 -5.96
CA PHE A 205 -20.68 -14.13 -6.31
C PHE A 205 -21.14 -14.91 -5.08
N LEU A 206 -20.21 -15.32 -4.19
CA LEU A 206 -20.57 -16.00 -2.94
C LEU A 206 -21.49 -15.14 -2.03
N LEU A 207 -21.33 -13.81 -2.07
CA LEU A 207 -22.22 -12.89 -1.38
C LEU A 207 -23.66 -12.91 -1.90
N VAL A 208 -23.90 -13.24 -3.17
CA VAL A 208 -25.24 -13.12 -3.79
C VAL A 208 -25.83 -14.44 -4.28
N VAL A 209 -25.03 -15.51 -4.41
CA VAL A 209 -25.45 -16.75 -5.07
C VAL A 209 -26.67 -17.39 -4.41
N SER A 210 -26.76 -17.35 -3.08
CA SER A 210 -27.87 -17.99 -2.36
C SER A 210 -29.16 -17.15 -2.31
N VAL A 211 -29.13 -15.91 -2.79
CA VAL A 211 -30.31 -15.05 -2.84
C VAL A 211 -30.92 -14.95 -4.24
N LEU A 212 -30.33 -15.66 -5.21
CA LEU A 212 -30.86 -15.89 -6.55
C LEU A 212 -31.96 -16.97 -6.53
N PRO A 213 -33.03 -16.83 -7.34
CA PRO A 213 -33.40 -15.65 -8.14
C PRO A 213 -34.04 -14.53 -7.32
N ARG A 214 -34.00 -13.29 -7.84
CA ARG A 214 -34.80 -12.16 -7.31
C ARG A 214 -36.11 -12.00 -8.06
N CYS A 215 -37.17 -12.59 -7.51
CA CYS A 215 -38.50 -12.59 -8.13
C CYS A 215 -39.40 -11.40 -7.72
N SER A 216 -39.08 -10.70 -6.62
CA SER A 216 -39.89 -9.58 -6.11
C SER A 216 -39.43 -8.24 -6.68
N HIS A 217 -40.38 -7.30 -6.82
CA HIS A 217 -40.21 -5.89 -7.22
C HIS A 217 -39.71 -5.64 -8.64
N LEU A 218 -38.88 -6.50 -9.25
CA LEU A 218 -38.23 -6.21 -10.54
C LEU A 218 -39.21 -6.12 -11.72
N ALA A 219 -40.24 -6.96 -11.76
CA ALA A 219 -41.31 -6.84 -12.76
C ALA A 219 -42.07 -5.52 -12.62
N GLU A 220 -42.36 -5.10 -11.37
CA GLU A 220 -43.00 -3.82 -11.06
C GLU A 220 -42.12 -2.62 -11.41
N VAL A 221 -40.78 -2.75 -11.32
CA VAL A 221 -39.83 -1.70 -11.76
C VAL A 221 -40.02 -1.40 -13.25
N LEU A 222 -40.24 -2.42 -14.07
CA LEU A 222 -40.51 -2.27 -15.51
C LEU A 222 -41.91 -1.73 -15.81
N GLU A 223 -42.83 -1.73 -14.85
CA GLU A 223 -44.20 -1.22 -14.97
C GLU A 223 -44.40 0.14 -14.30
N ALA A 224 -43.35 0.67 -13.67
CA ALA A 224 -43.42 1.92 -12.95
C ALA A 224 -43.84 3.07 -13.89
N ASP A 225 -44.88 3.79 -13.48
CA ASP A 225 -45.43 4.96 -14.15
C ASP A 225 -44.51 6.20 -14.08
N SER A 226 -43.51 6.17 -13.20
CA SER A 226 -42.61 7.28 -12.94
C SER A 226 -41.21 6.81 -12.49
N PRO A 227 -40.14 7.58 -12.79
CA PRO A 227 -38.79 7.27 -12.34
C PRO A 227 -38.67 7.18 -10.81
N ALA A 228 -39.44 8.00 -10.08
CA ALA A 228 -39.45 7.98 -8.61
C ALA A 228 -39.99 6.65 -8.06
N LYS A 229 -41.07 6.12 -8.66
CA LYS A 229 -41.62 4.82 -8.29
C LYS A 229 -40.64 3.69 -8.63
N ALA A 230 -40.01 3.73 -9.80
CA ALA A 230 -38.99 2.76 -10.20
C ALA A 230 -37.80 2.72 -9.21
N VAL A 231 -37.29 3.89 -8.80
CA VAL A 231 -36.21 4.01 -7.80
C VAL A 231 -36.66 3.47 -6.44
N SER A 232 -37.90 3.76 -6.01
CA SER A 232 -38.44 3.22 -4.76
C SER A 232 -38.55 1.70 -4.77
N LEU A 233 -38.99 1.10 -5.89
CA LEU A 233 -39.08 -0.35 -6.04
C LEU A 233 -37.68 -1.00 -6.08
N MET A 234 -36.72 -0.37 -6.77
CA MET A 234 -35.32 -0.81 -6.77
C MET A 234 -34.71 -0.75 -5.36
N TRP A 235 -35.06 0.28 -4.57
CA TRP A 235 -34.65 0.37 -3.18
C TRP A 235 -35.26 -0.74 -2.32
N SER A 236 -36.55 -1.06 -2.50
CA SER A 236 -37.18 -2.21 -1.84
C SER A 236 -36.50 -3.54 -2.22
N ALA A 237 -36.18 -3.73 -3.50
CA ALA A 237 -35.44 -4.90 -3.97
C ALA A 237 -34.05 -5.00 -3.31
N TYR A 238 -33.35 -3.87 -3.16
CA TYR A 238 -32.08 -3.78 -2.47
C TYR A 238 -32.19 -4.18 -0.99
N THR A 239 -33.14 -3.59 -0.26
CA THR A 239 -33.31 -3.87 1.18
C THR A 239 -33.72 -5.32 1.43
N ASP A 240 -34.59 -5.88 0.59
CA ASP A 240 -35.00 -7.27 0.69
C ASP A 240 -33.84 -8.23 0.41
N THR A 241 -33.01 -7.91 -0.57
CA THR A 241 -31.81 -8.70 -0.91
C THR A 241 -30.79 -8.65 0.24
N LEU A 242 -30.56 -7.46 0.81
CA LEU A 242 -29.67 -7.29 1.95
C LEU A 242 -30.17 -8.08 3.18
N ALA A 243 -31.48 -8.04 3.46
CA ALA A 243 -32.09 -8.81 4.54
C ALA A 243 -31.96 -10.32 4.31
N ALA A 244 -32.10 -10.79 3.06
CA ALA A 244 -31.92 -12.20 2.72
C ALA A 244 -30.46 -12.66 2.90
N ILE A 245 -29.49 -11.85 2.48
CA ILE A 245 -28.05 -12.11 2.67
C ILE A 245 -27.73 -12.24 4.17
N ALA A 246 -28.27 -11.34 5.00
CA ALA A 246 -27.98 -11.32 6.43
C ALA A 246 -28.72 -12.41 7.23
N GLY A 247 -29.95 -12.75 6.84
CA GLY A 247 -30.86 -13.54 7.69
C GLY A 247 -31.24 -14.92 7.18
N ARG A 248 -31.03 -15.25 5.89
CA ARG A 248 -31.58 -16.48 5.28
C ARG A 248 -30.54 -17.43 4.68
N SER A 249 -29.28 -17.02 4.56
CA SER A 249 -28.24 -17.85 3.94
C SER A 249 -26.96 -17.90 4.75
N TYR A 250 -26.58 -19.11 5.19
CA TYR A 250 -25.30 -19.35 5.84
C TYR A 250 -24.09 -19.07 4.93
N LEU A 251 -24.23 -19.31 3.62
CA LEU A 251 -23.14 -19.08 2.66
C LEU A 251 -22.86 -17.58 2.47
N SER A 252 -23.90 -16.79 2.20
CA SER A 252 -23.75 -15.35 1.99
C SER A 252 -23.48 -14.60 3.30
N ALA A 253 -24.06 -15.03 4.42
CA ALA A 253 -23.69 -14.51 5.74
C ALA A 253 -22.23 -14.85 6.10
N GLY A 254 -21.78 -16.07 5.80
CA GLY A 254 -20.38 -16.47 5.96
C GLY A 254 -19.44 -15.63 5.10
N ALA A 255 -19.75 -15.43 3.82
CA ALA A 255 -19.00 -14.57 2.92
C ALA A 255 -18.95 -13.11 3.41
N LEU A 256 -20.06 -12.59 3.96
CA LEU A 256 -20.12 -11.26 4.58
C LEU A 256 -19.21 -11.16 5.81
N VAL A 257 -19.21 -12.17 6.68
CA VAL A 257 -18.32 -12.22 7.85
C VAL A 257 -16.85 -12.26 7.40
N VAL A 258 -16.51 -13.10 6.42
CA VAL A 258 -15.15 -13.16 5.87
C VAL A 258 -14.74 -11.82 5.28
N LEU A 259 -15.59 -11.17 4.47
CA LEU A 259 -15.32 -9.84 3.93
C LEU A 259 -15.12 -8.80 5.04
N LEU A 260 -15.94 -8.86 6.10
CA LEU A 260 -15.81 -8.00 7.26
C LEU A 260 -14.50 -8.24 8.01
N LEU A 261 -14.03 -9.49 8.11
CA LEU A 261 -12.73 -9.82 8.73
C LEU A 261 -11.55 -9.36 7.87
N LEU A 262 -11.64 -9.51 6.55
CA LEU A 262 -10.61 -9.11 5.60
C LEU A 262 -10.49 -7.59 5.44
N SER A 263 -11.58 -6.85 5.62
CA SER A 263 -11.58 -5.39 5.59
C SER A 263 -10.96 -4.81 6.87
N LEU A 264 -9.65 -4.99 7.08
CA LEU A 264 -8.90 -4.33 8.15
C LEU A 264 -8.58 -2.88 7.76
N GLY A 265 -8.73 -1.92 8.68
CA GLY A 265 -8.30 -0.53 8.46
C GLY A 265 -9.36 0.56 8.75
N LEU A 266 -9.05 1.78 8.32
CA LEU A 266 -9.92 2.95 8.49
C LEU A 266 -11.25 2.71 7.77
N ALA A 267 -12.37 3.03 8.43
CA ALA A 267 -13.69 2.91 7.83
C ALA A 267 -14.04 1.50 7.33
N ARG A 268 -13.49 0.45 7.96
CA ARG A 268 -13.81 -0.98 7.72
C ARG A 268 -15.28 -1.24 7.40
N GLY A 269 -16.19 -0.70 8.23
CA GLY A 269 -17.62 -0.85 8.02
C GLY A 269 -18.11 -0.23 6.72
N ALA A 270 -17.66 0.98 6.38
CA ALA A 270 -18.05 1.67 5.15
C ALA A 270 -17.44 1.02 3.90
N HIS A 271 -16.19 0.56 3.97
CA HIS A 271 -15.55 -0.15 2.86
C HIS A 271 -16.22 -1.50 2.59
N CYS A 272 -16.47 -2.28 3.64
CA CYS A 272 -17.25 -3.52 3.55
C CYS A 272 -18.65 -3.27 3.00
N ALA A 273 -19.37 -2.26 3.54
CA ALA A 273 -20.69 -1.87 3.04
C ALA A 273 -20.66 -1.51 1.55
N THR A 274 -19.64 -0.78 1.09
CA THR A 274 -19.49 -0.44 -0.34
C THR A 274 -19.38 -1.70 -1.19
N HIS A 275 -18.58 -2.68 -0.76
CA HIS A 275 -18.46 -3.95 -1.49
C HIS A 275 -19.78 -4.73 -1.53
N VAL A 276 -20.50 -4.81 -0.40
CA VAL A 276 -21.82 -5.46 -0.33
C VAL A 276 -22.84 -4.73 -1.22
N THR A 277 -22.89 -3.40 -1.15
CA THR A 277 -23.79 -2.59 -1.98
C THR A 277 -23.54 -2.83 -3.46
N PHE A 278 -22.28 -2.80 -3.91
CA PHE A 278 -21.96 -3.07 -5.32
C PHE A 278 -22.33 -4.50 -5.73
N ALA A 279 -22.06 -5.51 -4.90
CA ALA A 279 -22.46 -6.88 -5.21
C ALA A 279 -23.99 -7.00 -5.40
N ILE A 280 -24.78 -6.40 -4.50
CA ILE A 280 -26.25 -6.39 -4.59
C ILE A 280 -26.73 -5.61 -5.82
N VAL A 281 -26.20 -4.42 -6.06
CA VAL A 281 -26.62 -3.58 -7.21
C VAL A 281 -26.34 -4.29 -8.53
N LEU A 282 -25.17 -4.90 -8.69
CA LEU A 282 -24.84 -5.65 -9.91
C LEU A 282 -25.73 -6.87 -10.10
N LEU A 283 -26.09 -7.55 -9.01
CA LEU A 283 -27.06 -8.65 -9.04
C LEU A 283 -28.42 -8.16 -9.53
N LEU A 284 -28.94 -7.09 -8.94
CA LEU A 284 -30.26 -6.56 -9.28
C LEU A 284 -30.31 -6.03 -10.71
N LEU A 285 -29.23 -5.42 -11.20
CA LEU A 285 -29.13 -4.99 -12.60
C LEU A 285 -29.12 -6.18 -13.56
N LEU A 286 -28.41 -7.27 -13.22
CA LEU A 286 -28.41 -8.48 -14.03
C LEU A 286 -29.82 -9.12 -14.07
N GLU A 287 -30.45 -9.28 -12.92
CA GLU A 287 -31.80 -9.83 -12.79
C GLU A 287 -32.86 -8.96 -13.48
N LEU A 288 -32.74 -7.63 -13.40
CA LEU A 288 -33.60 -6.70 -14.14
C LEU A 288 -33.40 -6.84 -15.65
N GLY A 289 -32.15 -7.06 -16.11
CA GLY A 289 -31.86 -7.34 -17.52
C GLY A 289 -32.52 -8.63 -17.99
N VAL A 290 -32.43 -9.71 -17.19
CA VAL A 290 -33.11 -10.98 -17.48
C VAL A 290 -34.63 -10.79 -17.54
N GLU A 291 -35.23 -10.10 -16.55
CA GLU A 291 -36.66 -9.79 -16.53
C GLU A 291 -37.10 -8.98 -17.76
N THR A 292 -36.27 -8.02 -18.19
CA THR A 292 -36.51 -7.22 -19.40
C THR A 292 -36.58 -8.11 -20.64
N CYS A 293 -35.65 -9.05 -20.80
CA CYS A 293 -35.65 -10.00 -21.92
C CYS A 293 -36.86 -10.96 -21.87
N ILE A 294 -37.23 -11.45 -20.69
CA ILE A 294 -38.42 -12.30 -20.51
C ILE A 294 -39.68 -11.53 -20.95
N LYS A 295 -39.81 -10.29 -20.49
CA LYS A 295 -41.02 -9.48 -20.73
C LYS A 295 -41.17 -9.02 -22.17
N TYR A 296 -40.13 -8.42 -22.74
CA TYR A 296 -40.21 -7.73 -24.04
C TYR A 296 -39.81 -8.63 -25.22
N GLU A 297 -38.78 -9.47 -25.05
CA GLU A 297 -38.29 -10.37 -26.09
C GLU A 297 -38.92 -11.77 -26.01
N ARG A 298 -39.77 -12.02 -25.00
CA ARG A 298 -40.41 -13.33 -24.74
C ARG A 298 -39.39 -14.46 -24.57
N LEU A 299 -38.21 -14.13 -24.03
CA LEU A 299 -37.13 -15.08 -23.82
C LEU A 299 -37.60 -16.25 -22.93
N GLY A 300 -37.37 -17.48 -23.38
CA GLY A 300 -37.76 -18.69 -22.65
C GLY A 300 -39.25 -19.08 -22.75
N LYS A 301 -40.08 -18.32 -23.49
CA LYS A 301 -41.52 -18.60 -23.63
C LYS A 301 -41.82 -19.99 -24.19
N ASP A 302 -41.01 -20.46 -25.13
CA ASP A 302 -41.25 -21.73 -25.79
C ASP A 302 -40.90 -22.94 -24.90
N GLY A 303 -40.32 -22.71 -23.73
CA GLY A 303 -39.83 -23.74 -22.82
C GLY A 303 -38.42 -24.22 -23.17
N PRO A 304 -37.86 -25.17 -22.41
CA PRO A 304 -36.45 -25.53 -22.51
C PRO A 304 -36.09 -26.16 -23.85
N ASN A 305 -34.86 -25.92 -24.31
CA ASN A 305 -34.28 -26.42 -25.54
C ASN A 305 -35.05 -25.96 -26.79
N SER A 306 -35.50 -24.71 -26.82
CA SER A 306 -36.23 -24.18 -27.98
C SER A 306 -35.36 -24.19 -29.24
N LEU A 307 -34.08 -23.80 -29.11
CA LEU A 307 -33.10 -23.85 -30.20
C LEU A 307 -32.89 -25.26 -30.77
N TYR A 308 -32.87 -26.27 -29.90
CA TYR A 308 -32.75 -27.67 -30.32
C TYR A 308 -34.00 -28.16 -31.06
N ARG A 309 -35.20 -27.80 -30.58
CA ARG A 309 -36.45 -28.14 -31.27
C ARG A 309 -36.54 -27.46 -32.63
N TRP A 310 -36.20 -26.17 -32.71
CA TRP A 310 -36.11 -25.45 -33.97
C TRP A 310 -35.11 -26.11 -34.93
N TYR A 311 -33.92 -26.47 -34.44
CA TYR A 311 -32.91 -27.16 -35.25
C TYR A 311 -33.43 -28.51 -35.78
N ARG A 312 -34.14 -29.28 -34.94
CA ARG A 312 -34.73 -30.56 -35.35
C ARG A 312 -35.77 -30.41 -36.44
N GLU A 313 -36.65 -29.41 -36.33
CA GLU A 313 -37.63 -29.08 -37.36
C GLU A 313 -36.96 -28.62 -38.65
N TYR A 314 -35.94 -27.77 -38.55
CA TYR A 314 -35.15 -27.30 -39.69
C TYR A 314 -34.41 -28.45 -40.38
N GLU A 315 -33.78 -29.33 -39.60
CA GLU A 315 -33.05 -30.52 -40.05
C GLU A 315 -33.98 -31.49 -40.79
N GLU A 316 -35.20 -31.70 -40.29
CA GLU A 316 -36.20 -32.57 -40.91
C GLU A 316 -36.73 -32.00 -42.25
N GLN A 317 -36.89 -30.68 -42.35
CA GLN A 317 -37.35 -30.03 -43.57
C GLN A 317 -36.28 -29.94 -44.68
N HIS A 318 -35.03 -29.68 -44.31
CA HIS A 318 -33.96 -29.38 -45.28
C HIS A 318 -33.03 -30.57 -45.56
N PHE A 319 -32.96 -31.53 -44.64
CA PHE A 319 -32.07 -32.70 -44.74
C PHE A 319 -32.86 -33.99 -44.43
N PRO A 320 -33.71 -34.48 -45.36
CA PRO A 320 -34.45 -35.73 -45.15
C PRO A 320 -33.49 -36.92 -44.95
N ASP A 321 -33.86 -37.84 -44.05
CA ASP A 321 -33.07 -39.04 -43.70
C ASP A 321 -33.76 -40.32 -44.20
N PRO A 322 -33.73 -40.59 -45.51
CA PRO A 322 -34.45 -41.73 -46.10
C PRO A 322 -33.91 -43.09 -45.64
N MET A 323 -32.67 -43.15 -45.14
CA MET A 323 -32.05 -44.36 -44.61
C MET A 323 -32.24 -44.53 -43.10
N GLY A 324 -32.87 -43.58 -42.41
CA GLY A 324 -33.08 -43.62 -40.96
C GLY A 324 -31.78 -43.61 -40.15
N LEU A 325 -30.69 -43.07 -40.70
CA LEU A 325 -29.37 -43.05 -40.07
C LEU A 325 -29.39 -42.32 -38.72
N ARG A 326 -30.19 -41.27 -38.57
CA ARG A 326 -30.33 -40.52 -37.31
C ARG A 326 -31.01 -41.34 -36.23
N GLN A 327 -32.07 -42.07 -36.57
CA GLN A 327 -32.72 -42.97 -35.63
C GLN A 327 -31.80 -44.14 -35.26
N LEU A 328 -31.03 -44.66 -36.22
CA LEU A 328 -30.01 -45.66 -35.97
C LEU A 328 -28.94 -45.13 -35.00
N LEU A 329 -28.39 -43.93 -35.26
CA LEU A 329 -27.41 -43.28 -34.39
C LEU A 329 -27.98 -43.03 -32.98
N GLN A 330 -29.21 -42.53 -32.86
CA GLN A 330 -29.86 -42.35 -31.55
C GLN A 330 -29.96 -43.67 -30.78
N ARG A 331 -30.36 -44.77 -31.43
CA ARG A 331 -30.46 -46.10 -30.80
C ARG A 331 -29.09 -46.66 -30.44
N CYS A 332 -28.15 -46.65 -31.38
CA CYS A 332 -26.79 -47.17 -31.20
C CYS A 332 -25.99 -46.39 -30.15
N THR A 333 -26.27 -45.10 -29.99
CA THR A 333 -25.62 -44.24 -28.97
C THR A 333 -26.41 -44.16 -27.66
N LEU A 334 -27.48 -44.94 -27.51
CA LEU A 334 -28.36 -44.91 -26.32
C LEU A 334 -28.84 -43.48 -25.97
N GLY A 335 -29.12 -42.66 -27.00
CA GLY A 335 -29.56 -41.27 -26.83
C GLY A 335 -28.44 -40.25 -26.61
N LEU A 336 -27.17 -40.66 -26.60
CA LEU A 336 -26.04 -39.73 -26.42
C LEU A 336 -25.90 -38.75 -27.58
N TYR A 337 -26.18 -39.17 -28.83
CA TYR A 337 -26.13 -38.29 -30.00
C TYR A 337 -27.07 -37.05 -29.87
N PRO A 338 -28.40 -37.22 -29.71
CA PRO A 338 -29.29 -36.07 -29.54
C PRO A 338 -29.02 -35.32 -28.23
N GLY A 339 -28.62 -36.01 -27.16
CA GLY A 339 -28.27 -35.37 -25.88
C GLY A 339 -27.04 -34.46 -25.98
N ALA A 340 -26.02 -34.86 -26.74
CA ALA A 340 -24.83 -34.04 -26.97
C ALA A 340 -25.13 -32.78 -27.79
N LEU A 341 -25.98 -32.88 -28.81
CA LEU A 341 -26.45 -31.73 -29.59
C LEU A 341 -27.28 -30.77 -28.74
N GLN A 342 -28.21 -31.31 -27.95
CA GLN A 342 -29.03 -30.56 -27.01
C GLN A 342 -28.17 -29.82 -25.98
N LEU A 343 -27.15 -30.48 -25.41
CA LEU A 343 -26.20 -29.87 -24.50
C LEU A 343 -25.39 -28.76 -25.19
N ALA A 344 -24.87 -29.01 -26.39
CA ALA A 344 -24.09 -28.03 -27.14
C ALA A 344 -24.92 -26.77 -27.43
N MET A 345 -26.16 -26.93 -27.90
CA MET A 345 -27.07 -25.80 -28.15
C MET A 345 -27.46 -25.08 -26.86
N GLY A 346 -27.67 -25.80 -25.75
CA GLY A 346 -27.89 -25.19 -24.44
C GLY A 346 -26.71 -24.34 -23.96
N VAL A 347 -25.47 -24.71 -24.27
CA VAL A 347 -24.28 -23.90 -23.97
C VAL A 347 -24.26 -22.60 -24.79
N TYR A 348 -24.80 -22.60 -26.02
CA TYR A 348 -24.94 -21.38 -26.81
C TYR A 348 -26.14 -20.52 -26.36
N ASP A 349 -27.20 -21.13 -25.87
CA ASP A 349 -28.42 -20.45 -25.43
C ASP A 349 -28.56 -20.37 -23.89
N VAL A 350 -27.49 -19.89 -23.25
CA VAL A 350 -27.48 -19.61 -21.81
C VAL A 350 -28.61 -18.65 -21.39
N PRO A 351 -28.95 -17.60 -22.16
CA PRO A 351 -30.08 -16.74 -21.81
C PRO A 351 -31.40 -17.48 -21.69
N GLU A 352 -31.74 -18.40 -22.62
CA GLU A 352 -32.93 -19.24 -22.50
C GLU A 352 -32.88 -20.11 -21.23
N LEU A 353 -31.76 -20.78 -20.97
CA LEU A 353 -31.59 -21.61 -19.78
C LEU A 353 -31.84 -20.83 -18.49
N ILE A 354 -31.31 -19.59 -18.41
CA ILE A 354 -31.52 -18.70 -17.27
C ILE A 354 -33.00 -18.31 -17.18
N ALA A 355 -33.61 -17.85 -18.29
CA ALA A 355 -34.97 -17.37 -18.31
C ALA A 355 -35.99 -18.45 -17.92
N VAL A 356 -35.89 -19.65 -18.52
CA VAL A 356 -36.80 -20.77 -18.24
C VAL A 356 -36.69 -21.22 -16.77
N ALA A 357 -35.47 -21.41 -16.26
CA ALA A 357 -35.26 -21.82 -14.87
C ALA A 357 -35.75 -20.73 -13.89
N ARG A 358 -35.46 -19.46 -14.18
CA ARG A 358 -35.89 -18.33 -13.35
C ARG A 358 -37.40 -18.21 -13.29
N THR A 359 -38.09 -18.22 -14.43
CA THR A 359 -39.56 -18.14 -14.49
C THR A 359 -40.19 -19.28 -13.69
N THR A 360 -39.72 -20.51 -13.90
CA THR A 360 -40.22 -21.70 -13.19
C THR A 360 -40.04 -21.57 -11.66
N MET A 361 -38.86 -21.13 -11.22
CA MET A 361 -38.60 -20.89 -9.79
C MET A 361 -39.47 -19.76 -9.24
N CYS A 362 -39.62 -18.65 -9.96
CA CYS A 362 -40.38 -17.49 -9.50
C CYS A 362 -41.89 -17.78 -9.39
N GLU A 363 -42.46 -18.53 -10.33
CA GLU A 363 -43.83 -19.03 -10.25
C GLU A 363 -44.03 -19.97 -9.04
N ALA A 364 -43.01 -20.75 -8.69
CA ALA A 364 -42.98 -21.61 -7.51
C ALA A 364 -42.52 -20.88 -6.21
N GLY A 365 -42.63 -19.55 -6.14
CA GLY A 365 -42.30 -18.77 -4.94
C GLY A 365 -40.80 -18.74 -4.59
N GLY A 366 -39.93 -18.96 -5.57
CA GLY A 366 -38.47 -19.02 -5.42
C GLY A 366 -37.92 -20.40 -5.04
N SER A 367 -38.74 -21.46 -5.09
CA SER A 367 -38.31 -22.80 -4.69
C SER A 367 -37.43 -23.49 -5.74
N LEU A 368 -36.25 -23.95 -5.32
CA LEU A 368 -35.35 -24.80 -6.12
C LEU A 368 -35.93 -26.19 -6.42
N GLU A 369 -36.94 -26.64 -5.67
CA GLU A 369 -37.59 -27.95 -5.88
C GLU A 369 -38.42 -27.99 -7.17
N SER A 370 -38.74 -26.82 -7.74
CA SER A 370 -39.49 -26.69 -8.99
C SER A 370 -38.67 -27.06 -10.24
N ILE A 371 -37.34 -27.15 -10.14
CA ILE A 371 -36.44 -27.41 -11.25
C ILE A 371 -35.53 -28.61 -10.97
N SER A 372 -35.06 -29.27 -12.02
CA SER A 372 -34.09 -30.37 -11.88
C SER A 372 -32.72 -29.87 -11.43
N ARG A 373 -31.91 -30.77 -10.84
CA ARG A 373 -30.53 -30.45 -10.43
C ARG A 373 -29.66 -29.94 -11.58
N LEU A 374 -29.85 -30.48 -12.78
CA LEU A 374 -29.11 -30.05 -13.97
C LEU A 374 -29.53 -28.65 -14.42
N GLN A 375 -30.83 -28.33 -14.36
CA GLN A 375 -31.32 -26.97 -14.63
C GLN A 375 -30.82 -25.98 -13.58
N ALA A 376 -30.82 -26.35 -12.30
CA ALA A 376 -30.26 -25.51 -11.24
C ALA A 376 -28.76 -25.24 -11.46
N LEU A 377 -27.97 -26.29 -11.77
CA LEU A 377 -26.54 -26.13 -12.08
C LEU A 377 -26.33 -25.21 -13.28
N SER A 378 -27.11 -25.40 -14.34
CA SER A 378 -27.00 -24.59 -15.56
C SER A 378 -27.41 -23.12 -15.31
N TYR A 379 -28.46 -22.91 -14.53
CA TYR A 379 -28.89 -21.58 -14.09
C TYR A 379 -27.80 -20.85 -13.31
N TYR A 380 -27.25 -21.46 -12.26
CA TYR A 380 -26.20 -20.83 -11.45
C TYR A 380 -24.89 -20.63 -12.23
N ALA A 381 -24.52 -21.56 -13.12
CA ALA A 381 -23.35 -21.41 -13.98
C ALA A 381 -23.54 -20.27 -14.99
N GLY A 382 -24.72 -20.14 -15.59
CA GLY A 382 -25.07 -19.05 -16.49
C GLY A 382 -25.09 -17.69 -15.76
N MET A 383 -25.75 -17.63 -14.60
CA MET A 383 -25.77 -16.42 -13.77
C MET A 383 -24.37 -16.02 -13.32
N LEU A 384 -23.53 -16.99 -12.93
CA LEU A 384 -22.11 -16.74 -12.63
C LEU A 384 -21.40 -16.13 -13.84
N ALA A 385 -21.55 -16.70 -15.04
CA ALA A 385 -20.86 -16.22 -16.23
C ALA A 385 -21.16 -14.74 -16.52
N TYR A 386 -22.43 -14.33 -16.49
CA TYR A 386 -22.81 -12.94 -16.71
C TYR A 386 -22.46 -12.03 -15.53
N TYR A 387 -22.73 -12.47 -14.31
CA TYR A 387 -22.41 -11.70 -13.10
C TYR A 387 -20.91 -11.46 -12.98
N TRP A 388 -20.08 -12.44 -13.36
CA TRP A 388 -18.63 -12.33 -13.33
C TRP A 388 -18.09 -11.20 -14.21
N LEU A 389 -18.68 -11.02 -15.41
CA LEU A 389 -18.32 -9.93 -16.32
C LEU A 389 -18.57 -8.55 -15.71
N LEU A 390 -19.61 -8.45 -14.86
CA LEU A 390 -19.97 -7.22 -14.15
C LEU A 390 -19.17 -7.02 -12.86
N ALA A 391 -19.01 -8.09 -12.08
CA ALA A 391 -18.41 -8.06 -10.75
C ALA A 391 -16.91 -7.82 -10.78
N THR A 392 -16.18 -8.51 -11.66
CA THR A 392 -14.71 -8.42 -11.73
C THR A 392 -14.19 -6.99 -11.93
N PRO A 393 -14.68 -6.15 -12.88
CA PRO A 393 -14.24 -4.77 -12.99
C PRO A 393 -14.63 -3.92 -11.78
N ALA A 394 -15.80 -4.18 -11.17
CA ALA A 394 -16.31 -3.38 -10.08
C ALA A 394 -15.50 -3.59 -8.79
N VAL A 395 -15.09 -4.82 -8.48
CA VAL A 395 -14.33 -5.11 -7.26
C VAL A 395 -12.99 -4.37 -7.24
N GLY A 396 -12.21 -4.51 -8.32
CA GLY A 396 -10.92 -3.81 -8.45
C GLY A 396 -11.07 -2.30 -8.42
N PHE A 397 -12.14 -1.76 -9.01
CA PHE A 397 -12.44 -0.33 -8.96
C PHE A 397 -12.77 0.15 -7.54
N VAL A 398 -13.66 -0.54 -6.82
CA VAL A 398 -14.03 -0.18 -5.43
C VAL A 398 -12.80 -0.18 -4.52
N PHE A 399 -11.93 -1.19 -4.67
CA PHE A 399 -10.72 -1.28 -3.85
C PHE A 399 -9.67 -0.21 -4.24
N GLY A 400 -9.47 0.03 -5.53
CA GLY A 400 -8.62 1.12 -6.01
C GLY A 400 -9.10 2.49 -5.56
N LEU A 401 -10.41 2.74 -5.58
CA LEU A 401 -11.03 3.95 -5.04
C LEU A 401 -10.81 4.09 -3.54
N TYR A 402 -10.96 3.00 -2.78
CA TYR A 402 -10.67 2.96 -1.35
C TYR A 402 -9.21 3.33 -1.06
N LEU A 403 -8.24 2.73 -1.76
CA LEU A 403 -6.82 3.04 -1.59
C LEU A 403 -6.51 4.49 -1.96
N TYR A 404 -7.08 4.99 -3.07
CA TYR A 404 -6.94 6.39 -3.48
C TYR A 404 -7.42 7.34 -2.38
N ILE A 405 -8.64 7.13 -1.87
CA ILE A 405 -9.22 7.98 -0.83
C ILE A 405 -8.39 7.90 0.46
N SER A 406 -8.02 6.67 0.86
CA SER A 406 -7.25 6.39 2.07
C SER A 406 -5.91 7.11 2.08
N VAL A 407 -5.14 7.03 0.99
CA VAL A 407 -3.81 7.63 0.93
C VAL A 407 -3.87 9.14 0.68
N CYS A 408 -4.76 9.61 -0.21
CA CYS A 408 -4.75 11.00 -0.67
C CYS A 408 -5.50 11.98 0.26
N TRP A 409 -6.51 11.51 1.02
CA TRP A 409 -7.25 12.38 1.96
C TRP A 409 -6.98 12.04 3.42
N PHE A 410 -6.87 10.75 3.76
CA PHE A 410 -6.72 10.32 5.14
C PHE A 410 -5.27 10.03 5.54
N HIS A 411 -4.35 10.01 4.57
CA HIS A 411 -2.93 9.74 4.79
C HIS A 411 -2.69 8.39 5.53
N VAL A 412 -3.47 7.36 5.20
CA VAL A 412 -3.33 5.99 5.70
C VAL A 412 -3.19 5.01 4.53
N HIS A 413 -2.82 3.76 4.82
CA HIS A 413 -2.57 2.72 3.82
C HIS A 413 -1.56 3.14 2.73
N TYR A 414 -0.54 3.89 3.14
CA TYR A 414 0.44 4.46 2.23
C TYR A 414 1.30 3.39 1.55
N ASP A 415 1.56 2.29 2.26
CA ASP A 415 2.28 1.14 1.73
C ASP A 415 1.42 0.37 0.73
N GLU A 416 0.20 -0.03 1.10
CA GLU A 416 -0.70 -0.80 0.23
C GLU A 416 -1.12 -0.01 -1.02
N ALA A 417 -1.35 1.29 -0.89
CA ALA A 417 -1.77 2.14 -2.00
C ALA A 417 -0.68 2.35 -3.07
N PHE A 418 0.60 2.22 -2.72
CA PHE A 418 1.70 2.39 -3.67
C PHE A 418 2.40 1.08 -4.05
N SER A 419 2.44 0.10 -3.15
CA SER A 419 2.92 -1.26 -3.45
C SER A 419 2.03 -1.94 -4.50
N SER A 420 0.71 -1.77 -4.40
CA SER A 420 -0.23 -2.27 -5.41
C SER A 420 -0.08 -1.60 -6.78
N LEU A 421 0.41 -0.36 -6.80
CA LEU A 421 0.76 0.32 -8.03
C LEU A 421 2.08 -0.18 -8.60
N ARG A 422 3.05 -0.66 -7.81
CA ARG A 422 4.38 -1.11 -8.29
C ARG A 422 5.08 -0.03 -9.12
N GLU A 423 4.95 1.22 -8.70
CA GLU A 423 5.56 2.36 -9.41
C GLU A 423 7.06 2.36 -9.16
N VAL A 424 7.87 2.11 -10.18
CA VAL A 424 9.34 2.03 -10.06
C VAL A 424 10.02 3.32 -10.49
N SER A 425 9.26 4.33 -10.93
CA SER A 425 9.77 5.67 -11.23
C SER A 425 10.37 6.36 -10.00
N CYS A 426 11.06 7.47 -10.22
CA CYS A 426 11.62 8.33 -9.16
C CYS A 426 12.65 7.61 -8.28
N LYS A 427 13.85 7.39 -8.83
CA LYS A 427 15.00 6.87 -8.06
C LYS A 427 15.90 7.98 -7.57
N SER A 428 16.62 7.73 -6.48
CA SER A 428 17.55 8.72 -5.94
C SER A 428 18.78 8.10 -5.30
N PHE A 429 19.90 8.81 -5.42
CA PHE A 429 21.19 8.45 -4.83
C PHE A 429 21.77 9.66 -4.10
N CYS A 430 22.36 9.41 -2.92
CA CYS A 430 23.01 10.43 -2.11
C CYS A 430 24.52 10.22 -2.11
N ARG A 431 25.26 11.25 -2.52
CA ARG A 431 26.72 11.33 -2.37
C ARG A 431 27.07 12.24 -1.21
N LEU A 432 27.85 11.71 -0.28
CA LEU A 432 28.46 12.48 0.80
C LEU A 432 29.87 12.88 0.39
N HIS A 433 30.23 14.13 0.63
CA HIS A 433 31.55 14.69 0.35
C HIS A 433 32.03 15.46 1.58
N ILE A 434 33.17 15.04 2.13
CA ILE A 434 33.83 15.74 3.23
C ILE A 434 34.90 16.62 2.60
N GLY A 435 34.71 17.93 2.68
CA GLY A 435 35.65 18.90 2.14
C GLY A 435 36.96 18.97 2.94
N PRO A 436 38.02 19.58 2.38
CA PRO A 436 39.29 19.77 3.10
C PRO A 436 39.16 20.57 4.40
N SER A 437 38.14 21.44 4.49
CA SER A 437 37.77 22.19 5.69
C SER A 437 37.04 21.37 6.75
N GLY A 438 36.70 20.11 6.48
CA GLY A 438 35.90 19.25 7.36
C GLY A 438 34.39 19.47 7.25
N ASP A 439 33.92 20.30 6.32
CA ASP A 439 32.50 20.48 6.02
C ASP A 439 31.94 19.22 5.33
N LEU A 440 30.76 18.78 5.79
CA LEU A 440 30.04 17.68 5.16
C LEU A 440 29.01 18.23 4.19
N GLN A 441 29.19 17.91 2.91
CA GLN A 441 28.26 18.23 1.84
C GLN A 441 27.50 16.98 1.41
N LEU A 442 26.19 17.11 1.28
CA LEU A 442 25.30 16.03 0.83
C LEU A 442 24.67 16.43 -0.51
N TYR A 443 25.00 15.68 -1.56
CA TYR A 443 24.44 15.84 -2.89
C TYR A 443 23.44 14.72 -3.15
N THR A 444 22.22 15.07 -3.54
CA THR A 444 21.20 14.09 -3.92
C THR A 444 20.93 14.21 -5.41
N LEU A 445 21.11 13.11 -6.13
CA LEU A 445 20.76 12.97 -7.54
C LEU A 445 19.48 12.16 -7.60
N ALA A 446 18.54 12.63 -8.42
CA ALA A 446 17.23 12.03 -8.60
C ALA A 446 16.97 11.79 -10.09
N LEU A 447 16.27 10.70 -10.40
CA LEU A 447 15.92 10.25 -11.74
C LEU A 447 14.41 10.02 -11.79
N ASP A 448 13.69 10.82 -12.57
CA ASP A 448 12.24 10.72 -12.70
C ASP A 448 11.81 9.40 -13.32
N GLU A 449 12.52 8.94 -14.33
CA GLU A 449 12.32 7.66 -14.97
C GLU A 449 13.59 6.81 -14.88
N VAL A 450 13.40 5.49 -14.81
CA VAL A 450 14.49 4.54 -14.87
C VAL A 450 14.36 3.65 -16.10
N PRO A 451 15.48 3.39 -16.81
CA PRO A 451 15.49 2.47 -17.94
C PRO A 451 14.99 1.09 -17.53
N THR A 452 14.10 0.52 -18.35
CA THR A 452 13.59 -0.85 -18.15
C THR A 452 14.28 -1.85 -19.06
N ARG A 453 14.94 -1.37 -20.11
CA ARG A 453 15.62 -2.20 -21.11
C ARG A 453 17.08 -1.83 -21.19
N TRP A 454 17.91 -2.79 -20.80
CA TRP A 454 19.35 -2.67 -20.75
C TRP A 454 19.99 -3.50 -21.87
N GLN A 455 21.07 -2.98 -22.44
CA GLN A 455 21.94 -3.70 -23.36
C GLN A 455 23.40 -3.55 -22.92
N GLU A 456 24.26 -4.50 -23.26
CA GLU A 456 25.69 -4.37 -22.98
C GLU A 456 26.23 -3.18 -23.80
N ASP A 457 27.02 -2.31 -23.17
CA ASP A 457 27.68 -1.21 -23.88
C ASP A 457 28.80 -1.80 -24.75
N PRO A 458 28.74 -1.67 -26.09
CA PRO A 458 29.80 -2.20 -26.96
C PRO A 458 31.18 -1.62 -26.64
N ARG A 459 31.23 -0.42 -26.04
CA ARG A 459 32.48 0.28 -25.68
C ARG A 459 33.08 -0.24 -24.37
N TRP A 460 32.32 -0.96 -23.55
CA TRP A 460 32.81 -1.50 -22.27
C TRP A 460 33.93 -2.53 -22.46
N ARG A 461 33.88 -3.32 -23.54
CA ARG A 461 34.95 -4.26 -23.92
C ARG A 461 36.10 -3.60 -24.71
N GLY A 462 35.97 -2.31 -25.02
CA GLY A 462 36.98 -1.56 -25.76
C GLY A 462 38.21 -1.24 -24.94
N ARG A 463 39.25 -0.72 -25.59
CA ARG A 463 40.56 -0.42 -24.98
C ARG A 463 40.48 0.50 -23.75
N GLY A 464 39.50 1.41 -23.69
CA GLY A 464 39.25 2.32 -22.56
C GLY A 464 37.97 2.02 -21.77
N GLY A 465 37.37 0.85 -21.96
CA GLY A 465 36.18 0.42 -21.23
C GLY A 465 36.52 -0.36 -19.96
N GLY A 466 35.58 -0.40 -19.02
CA GLY A 466 35.76 -1.05 -17.72
C GLY A 466 35.92 -2.57 -17.76
N GLY A 467 35.77 -3.21 -18.93
CA GLY A 467 36.05 -4.62 -19.15
C GLY A 467 37.51 -4.92 -19.50
N ASN A 468 38.34 -3.90 -19.70
CA ASN A 468 39.77 -4.07 -19.93
C ASN A 468 40.49 -4.37 -18.61
N PRO A 469 41.19 -5.52 -18.46
CA PRO A 469 41.93 -5.85 -17.24
C PRO A 469 43.01 -4.84 -16.85
N GLY A 470 43.52 -4.06 -17.80
CA GLY A 470 44.55 -3.05 -17.57
C GLY A 470 44.04 -1.69 -17.08
N VAL A 471 42.72 -1.50 -16.93
CA VAL A 471 42.12 -0.24 -16.47
C VAL A 471 41.22 -0.52 -15.28
N VAL A 472 41.41 0.22 -14.18
CA VAL A 472 40.50 0.09 -13.04
C VAL A 472 39.13 0.61 -13.44
N ALA A 473 38.07 -0.17 -13.18
CA ALA A 473 36.75 0.09 -13.73
C ALA A 473 36.21 1.51 -13.44
N HIS A 474 36.56 2.13 -12.30
CA HIS A 474 36.12 3.49 -11.95
C HIS A 474 36.88 4.62 -12.67
N GLU A 475 38.02 4.32 -13.30
CA GLU A 475 38.82 5.26 -14.10
C GLU A 475 38.56 5.11 -15.60
N ALA A 476 37.84 4.06 -16.02
CA ALA A 476 37.50 3.82 -17.41
C ALA A 476 36.57 4.91 -17.96
N HIS A 477 36.77 5.28 -19.24
CA HIS A 477 35.86 6.21 -19.93
C HIS A 477 34.45 5.66 -20.10
N TYR A 478 34.33 4.33 -20.19
CA TYR A 478 33.06 3.59 -20.26
C TYR A 478 33.02 2.56 -19.13
N PRO A 479 32.76 3.00 -17.88
CA PRO A 479 32.90 2.14 -16.70
C PRO A 479 31.73 1.16 -16.55
N SER A 480 30.53 1.55 -17.01
CA SER A 480 29.34 0.71 -16.93
C SER A 480 29.31 -0.35 -18.03
N ARG A 481 29.07 -1.60 -17.64
CA ARG A 481 28.84 -2.71 -18.58
C ARG A 481 27.50 -2.58 -19.31
N TRP A 482 26.51 -1.97 -18.65
CA TRP A 482 25.14 -1.90 -19.14
C TRP A 482 24.74 -0.45 -19.41
N VAL A 483 24.07 -0.22 -20.54
CA VAL A 483 23.48 1.07 -20.92
C VAL A 483 22.02 0.90 -21.35
N PRO A 484 21.20 1.96 -21.26
CA PRO A 484 19.83 1.93 -21.77
C PRO A 484 19.82 1.64 -23.27
N THR A 485 18.82 0.90 -23.73
CA THR A 485 18.60 0.72 -25.19
C THR A 485 18.28 2.06 -25.87
N ARG A 486 18.64 2.23 -27.15
CA ARG A 486 18.48 3.51 -27.89
C ARG A 486 17.05 4.09 -27.87
N ALA A 487 16.03 3.24 -27.77
CA ALA A 487 14.63 3.66 -27.67
C ALA A 487 14.29 4.35 -26.33
N GLU A 488 15.04 4.04 -25.28
CA GLU A 488 14.95 4.68 -23.97
C GLU A 488 15.94 5.86 -23.86
N ALA A 489 17.14 5.76 -24.45
CA ALA A 489 18.14 6.83 -24.46
C ALA A 489 17.66 8.14 -25.11
N GLY A 490 16.70 8.08 -26.05
CA GLY A 490 16.09 9.26 -26.66
C GLY A 490 15.09 10.02 -25.77
N ARG A 491 14.65 9.43 -24.65
CA ARG A 491 13.80 10.10 -23.65
C ARG A 491 14.63 10.85 -22.60
N ASP A 492 15.87 10.40 -22.38
CA ASP A 492 16.82 10.91 -21.37
C ASP A 492 17.69 12.09 -21.85
N ALA A 493 17.48 12.62 -23.06
CA ALA A 493 18.19 13.83 -23.52
C ALA A 493 17.61 15.14 -22.93
N ALA A 494 16.85 15.07 -21.84
CA ALA A 494 16.49 16.23 -21.05
C ALA A 494 17.66 16.57 -20.11
N SER A 495 18.31 17.69 -20.44
CA SER A 495 19.34 18.43 -19.69
C SER A 495 19.55 18.01 -18.23
N PRO A 496 20.80 17.85 -17.74
CA PRO A 496 21.05 17.71 -16.31
C PRO A 496 20.35 18.84 -15.58
N ILE A 497 19.43 18.47 -14.67
CA ILE A 497 18.71 19.43 -13.84
C ILE A 497 19.77 20.30 -13.15
N ARG A 498 19.87 21.57 -13.55
CA ARG A 498 20.63 22.56 -12.79
C ARG A 498 19.94 22.69 -11.45
N LEU A 499 20.57 22.17 -10.41
CA LEU A 499 20.21 22.47 -9.03
C LEU A 499 20.19 24.01 -8.89
N PRO A 500 19.13 24.61 -8.30
CA PRO A 500 19.21 25.98 -7.84
C PRO A 500 20.38 26.06 -6.87
N GLN A 501 21.41 26.84 -7.21
CA GLN A 501 22.43 27.20 -6.24
C GLN A 501 21.75 28.06 -5.17
N HIS A 502 21.38 27.45 -4.05
CA HIS A 502 21.07 28.24 -2.87
C HIS A 502 22.37 28.88 -2.39
N PRO A 503 22.41 30.21 -2.17
CA PRO A 503 23.58 30.83 -1.57
C PRO A 503 23.86 30.16 -0.22
N PRO A 504 25.15 30.00 0.15
CA PRO A 504 25.51 29.42 1.44
C PRO A 504 24.80 30.18 2.56
N THR A 505 24.14 29.44 3.44
CA THR A 505 23.56 30.00 4.67
C THR A 505 24.70 30.68 5.45
N PRO A 506 24.62 31.99 5.76
CA PRO A 506 25.67 32.63 6.54
C PRO A 506 25.75 31.98 7.92
N MET A 507 26.93 31.49 8.28
CA MET A 507 27.23 30.98 9.61
C MET A 507 27.07 32.12 10.62
N THR A 508 26.12 32.01 11.53
CA THR A 508 26.08 32.85 12.72
C THR A 508 27.29 32.50 13.60
N PRO A 509 28.12 33.48 14.01
CA PRO A 509 29.24 33.20 14.89
C PRO A 509 28.76 32.70 16.26
N PRO A 510 29.56 31.89 16.97
CA PRO A 510 29.17 31.37 18.27
C PRO A 510 28.96 32.52 19.27
N ILE A 511 27.80 32.51 19.93
CA ILE A 511 27.47 33.43 21.02
C ILE A 511 28.46 33.17 22.16
N SER A 512 29.34 34.13 22.42
CA SER A 512 30.18 34.18 23.62
C SER A 512 29.29 34.26 24.86
N ARG A 513 29.35 33.25 25.73
CA ARG A 513 28.66 33.27 27.03
C ARG A 513 29.25 34.39 27.91
N PRO A 514 28.43 35.26 28.54
CA PRO A 514 28.92 36.12 29.61
C PRO A 514 29.09 35.31 30.91
N PRO A 515 29.99 35.71 31.82
CA PRO A 515 30.27 34.99 33.05
C PRO A 515 29.10 35.09 34.05
N PRO A 516 28.95 34.13 34.98
CA PRO A 516 27.82 34.08 35.89
C PRO A 516 27.88 35.22 36.94
N SER A 517 26.81 36.02 37.02
CA SER A 517 26.61 37.02 38.07
C SER A 517 26.09 36.36 39.36
N ARG A 518 26.72 36.68 40.49
CA ARG A 518 26.31 36.31 41.86
C ARG A 518 24.88 36.77 42.19
N PRO A 519 24.11 36.02 43.01
CA PRO A 519 22.81 36.49 43.49
C PRO A 519 22.98 37.53 44.59
N GLN A 520 22.28 38.66 44.45
CA GLN A 520 22.11 39.68 45.50
C GLN A 520 20.90 39.37 46.37
N ASN A 521 21.12 39.54 47.68
CA ASN A 521 20.11 39.50 48.75
C ASN A 521 19.02 40.58 48.56
N GLY A 522 17.77 40.20 48.81
CA GLY A 522 16.66 41.12 49.05
C GLY A 522 15.77 40.58 50.17
N LEU A 523 15.72 41.31 51.27
CA LEU A 523 15.03 41.00 52.54
C LEU A 523 13.60 41.58 52.58
N LEU A 524 12.70 40.82 53.25
CA LEU A 524 11.52 41.21 54.06
C LEU A 524 10.26 41.74 53.33
N GLN A 525 9.11 41.04 53.27
CA GLN A 525 8.09 40.59 54.29
C GLN A 525 6.86 41.54 54.34
N PRO A 526 5.69 41.17 54.95
CA PRO A 526 4.93 39.91 54.90
C PRO A 526 3.39 40.12 54.78
N SER A 527 2.59 39.05 54.60
CA SER A 527 1.22 39.00 55.15
C SER A 527 0.83 37.57 55.53
N SER A 528 0.01 37.49 56.57
CA SER A 528 -0.14 36.43 57.56
C SER A 528 -1.45 35.65 57.47
N SER A 529 -1.40 34.34 57.77
CA SER A 529 -2.36 33.54 58.59
C SER A 529 -2.12 32.05 58.27
N GLY A 530 -1.52 31.22 59.14
CA GLY A 530 -2.19 30.49 60.24
C GLY A 530 -3.00 29.31 59.64
N THR A 531 -2.87 28.02 59.94
CA THR A 531 -2.42 27.19 61.07
C THR A 531 -2.39 25.74 60.51
N GLY A 532 -1.40 24.88 60.74
CA GLY A 532 -1.37 23.97 61.90
C GLY A 532 -1.24 22.49 61.48
N ALA A 533 -0.32 21.78 62.12
CA ALA A 533 -0.20 20.32 62.31
C ALA A 533 0.17 19.39 61.13
N ALA A 534 1.40 18.84 61.21
CA ALA A 534 1.76 17.48 60.83
C ALA A 534 1.90 16.65 62.15
N PRO A 535 1.83 15.30 62.17
CA PRO A 535 2.95 14.48 61.67
C PRO A 535 2.61 13.05 61.18
N GLN A 536 3.61 12.41 60.56
CA GLN A 536 4.05 10.99 60.71
C GLN A 536 4.31 10.21 59.41
N GLN A 537 5.41 9.46 59.48
CA GLN A 537 6.11 8.71 58.44
C GLN A 537 5.66 7.24 58.36
N GLN A 538 5.52 6.74 57.12
CA GLN A 538 5.87 5.39 56.57
C GLN A 538 5.19 4.12 57.18
N PRO A 539 5.25 2.89 56.59
CA PRO A 539 5.95 2.40 55.37
C PRO A 539 5.18 1.40 54.43
N ILE A 540 5.78 1.11 53.25
CA ILE A 540 5.91 -0.18 52.49
C ILE A 540 4.67 -0.97 51.96
N SER A 541 4.77 -1.34 50.66
CA SER A 541 4.00 -2.23 49.72
C SER A 541 3.59 -3.65 50.23
N PRO A 542 2.87 -4.58 49.51
CA PRO A 542 2.58 -4.71 48.06
C PRO A 542 1.21 -5.33 47.61
N ALA A 543 1.03 -5.42 46.27
CA ALA A 543 0.31 -6.46 45.48
C ALA A 543 -1.24 -6.48 45.27
N SER A 544 -1.59 -6.42 43.97
CA SER A 544 -2.55 -7.27 43.22
C SER A 544 -4.08 -7.00 43.17
N SER A 545 -4.57 -7.02 41.92
CA SER A 545 -5.82 -7.64 41.40
C SER A 545 -7.06 -6.78 41.08
N TYR A 546 -7.45 -6.90 39.80
CA TYR A 546 -8.78 -6.91 39.15
C TYR A 546 -9.97 -6.10 39.72
N GLY A 547 -10.61 -5.30 38.85
CA GLY A 547 -11.98 -4.80 39.04
C GLY A 547 -12.47 -3.81 37.98
N ASN A 548 -13.54 -4.17 37.27
CA ASN A 548 -14.17 -3.49 36.12
C ASN A 548 -14.95 -2.19 36.43
N GLY A 549 -15.12 -1.35 35.38
CA GLY A 549 -16.24 -0.42 35.16
C GLY A 549 -16.07 0.98 35.79
N THR A 550 -16.28 2.13 35.13
CA THR A 550 -17.35 2.51 34.20
C THR A 550 -17.07 3.90 33.57
N ALA A 551 -17.66 4.12 32.39
CA ALA A 551 -18.09 5.38 31.74
C ALA A 551 -17.04 6.39 31.15
N PRO A 552 -17.14 6.75 29.85
CA PRO A 552 -16.29 7.75 29.22
C PRO A 552 -16.88 9.16 29.33
N ARG A 553 -16.08 10.11 29.85
CA ARG A 553 -16.38 11.55 29.75
C ARG A 553 -16.25 12.03 28.30
N ARG A 554 -17.37 12.43 27.71
CA ARG A 554 -17.44 13.23 26.48
C ARG A 554 -16.56 14.48 26.60
N ARG A 555 -15.48 14.54 25.81
CA ARG A 555 -14.86 15.81 25.42
C ARG A 555 -15.16 16.06 23.95
N THR A 556 -15.97 17.08 23.71
CA THR A 556 -16.25 17.67 22.41
C THR A 556 -14.95 18.12 21.75
N ARG A 557 -14.57 17.47 20.64
CA ARG A 557 -13.48 17.92 19.77
C ARG A 557 -13.99 19.05 18.90
N ARG A 558 -13.52 20.28 19.13
CA ARG A 558 -13.48 21.32 18.10
C ARG A 558 -12.29 21.02 17.18
N TRP A 559 -12.58 20.87 15.90
CA TRP A 559 -11.59 20.75 14.83
C TRP A 559 -10.98 22.14 14.55
N PRO A 560 -9.65 22.29 14.47
CA PRO A 560 -9.07 23.41 13.75
C PRO A 560 -9.09 23.09 12.26
N GLN A 561 -9.65 24.01 11.47
CA GLN A 561 -9.54 24.01 10.02
C GLN A 561 -8.06 24.05 9.61
N LEU A 562 -7.64 23.08 8.80
CA LEU A 562 -6.33 23.04 8.17
C LEU A 562 -6.38 23.85 6.88
N VAL A 563 -5.56 24.90 6.82
CA VAL A 563 -5.13 25.55 5.58
C VAL A 563 -3.63 25.31 5.48
N PRO A 564 -3.09 24.73 4.39
CA PRO A 564 -1.69 24.89 4.04
C PRO A 564 -1.56 25.93 2.93
N THR A 565 -1.16 27.14 3.31
CA THR A 565 -0.57 28.11 2.37
C THR A 565 0.89 27.72 2.14
N CYS A 566 1.18 27.08 1.01
CA CYS A 566 2.45 27.32 0.33
C CYS A 566 2.31 28.67 -0.36
N SER A 567 2.72 29.75 0.31
CA SER A 567 2.88 31.04 -0.36
C SER A 567 4.22 31.05 -1.10
N PRO A 568 4.26 31.40 -2.39
CA PRO A 568 5.49 31.66 -3.12
C PRO A 568 5.97 33.08 -2.76
N GLN A 569 7.19 33.22 -2.24
CA GLN A 569 7.84 34.53 -2.26
C GLN A 569 8.58 34.71 -3.59
N HIS A 570 8.00 35.60 -4.40
CA HIS A 570 8.45 36.13 -5.68
C HIS A 570 9.86 36.76 -5.66
N LYS A 571 10.48 36.87 -6.84
CA LYS A 571 10.87 38.17 -7.42
C LYS A 571 11.20 38.08 -8.92
N VAL A 572 10.48 38.95 -9.67
CA VAL A 572 10.59 39.47 -11.05
C VAL A 572 10.72 38.48 -12.20
#